data_AF-A0A9P6ZU12-F1
#
_entry.id   AF-A0A9P6ZU12-F1
#
_cell.length_a   1.000
_cell.length_b   1.000
_cell.length_c   1.000
_cell.angle_alpha   90.00
_cell.angle_beta   90.00
_cell.angle_gamma   90.00
#
_symmetry.space_group_name_H-M   'P 1'
#
loop_
_entity.id
_entity.type
_entity.pdbx_description
1 polymer ?
#
loop_
_entity_poly.entity_id
_entity_poly.type
_entity_poly.pdbx_seq_one_letter_code
_entity_poly.pdbx_strand_id
1 'polypeptide(L)'
;MKSASVEQSAPSKPPKLSAGELMPEAACDWENACATYFMHKEIEPKNQVKMVAFGMLDPRLHTWYLALRTTLDAGTFTEYMTALKSAWLEAHWDTKLRKKVLGSQQGIRPFYEWALGLQNQNALLYGNTAHLDDEQPHNQLEANLCDELTTPVLRAKLASTLTLREWIEEVRHLDDKRLEDLATHRKLAEDLYKSSKRTTSSNQPKTSSSSHTATYASSSRLGPLTQAECTLLMEHGGCFKCRKFYVPHRSKECEDGTPDASTYKTLTETDTIAAKPKTNKDKPTKPVAAVAPIGAVMPSLVLEETSDSD
;
A
#
# COMPACT_ATOMS: atom_id res chain seq x y z
N MET A 1 -9.09 -1.32 16.28
CA MET A 1 -9.33 -0.47 17.46
C MET A 1 -9.25 0.98 17.02
N LYS A 2 -9.91 1.92 17.72
CA LYS A 2 -9.84 3.34 17.37
C LYS A 2 -8.60 3.96 18.03
N SER A 3 -7.77 4.65 17.25
CA SER A 3 -6.63 5.40 17.78
C SER A 3 -7.11 6.67 18.49
N ALA A 4 -6.42 7.05 19.55
CA ALA A 4 -6.66 8.31 20.23
C ALA A 4 -6.26 9.49 19.33
N SER A 5 -6.96 10.62 19.46
CA SER A 5 -6.67 11.87 18.76
C SER A 5 -6.83 13.05 19.70
N VAL A 6 -6.13 14.14 19.39
CA VAL A 6 -6.15 15.36 20.20
C VAL A 6 -7.03 16.40 19.54
N GLU A 7 -7.90 17.02 20.34
CA GLU A 7 -8.79 18.09 19.92
C GLU A 7 -8.60 19.32 20.82
N GLN A 8 -8.43 20.49 20.22
CA GLN A 8 -8.35 21.76 20.94
C GLN A 8 -9.12 22.84 20.18
N SER A 9 -10.22 23.32 20.75
CA SER A 9 -11.08 24.31 20.07
C SER A 9 -10.46 25.69 19.95
N ALA A 10 -9.55 26.05 20.87
CA ALA A 10 -8.78 27.29 20.85
C ALA A 10 -7.52 27.13 21.72
N PRO A 11 -6.42 27.85 21.43
CA PRO A 11 -5.18 27.79 22.24
C PRO A 11 -5.39 28.08 23.73
N SER A 12 -6.42 28.86 24.06
CA SER A 12 -6.79 29.22 25.43
C SER A 12 -7.67 28.19 26.15
N LYS A 13 -8.09 27.11 25.48
CA LYS A 13 -8.88 26.02 26.05
C LYS A 13 -8.00 24.81 26.30
N PRO A 14 -8.24 24.05 27.38
CA PRO A 14 -7.47 22.85 27.64
C PRO A 14 -7.69 21.86 26.48
N PRO A 15 -6.62 21.19 26.01
CA PRO A 15 -6.74 20.16 24.99
C PRO A 15 -7.54 18.97 25.52
N LYS A 16 -8.11 18.20 24.60
CA LYS A 16 -8.81 16.94 24.90
C LYS A 16 -8.14 15.80 24.15
N LEU A 17 -7.81 14.74 24.85
CA LEU A 17 -7.32 13.49 24.28
C LEU A 17 -8.48 12.49 24.25
N SER A 18 -8.93 12.12 23.05
CA SER A 18 -10.04 11.20 22.89
C SER A 18 -9.72 9.80 23.44
N ALA A 19 -10.75 9.04 23.81
CA ALA A 19 -10.59 7.62 24.12
C ALA A 19 -10.06 6.83 22.92
N GLY A 20 -9.17 5.87 23.16
CA GLY A 20 -8.53 5.08 22.11
C GLY A 20 -7.17 4.51 22.49
N GLU A 21 -6.54 3.85 21.53
CA GLU A 21 -5.15 3.42 21.63
C GLU A 21 -4.21 4.62 21.46
N LEU A 22 -3.31 4.83 22.44
CA LEU A 22 -2.36 5.94 22.39
C LEU A 22 -1.20 5.59 21.45
N MET A 23 -1.02 6.40 20.41
CA MET A 23 0.08 6.28 19.46
C MET A 23 1.11 7.39 19.71
N PRO A 24 2.39 7.23 19.29
CA PRO A 24 3.42 8.25 19.45
C PRO A 24 3.01 9.62 18.88
N GLU A 25 2.31 9.63 17.75
CA GLU A 25 1.74 10.82 17.11
C GLU A 25 0.77 11.55 18.06
N ALA A 26 -0.23 10.83 18.57
CA ALA A 26 -1.23 11.41 19.47
C ALA A 26 -0.62 11.87 20.81
N ALA A 27 0.41 11.18 21.31
CA ALA A 27 1.14 11.58 22.50
C ALA A 27 1.92 12.89 22.27
N CYS A 28 2.56 13.04 21.10
CA CYS A 28 3.27 14.26 20.71
C CYS A 28 2.29 15.43 20.50
N ASP A 29 1.17 15.20 19.80
CA ASP A 29 0.12 16.20 19.61
C ASP A 29 -0.45 16.66 20.95
N TRP A 30 -0.64 15.74 21.90
CA TRP A 30 -1.13 16.04 23.23
C TRP A 30 -0.16 16.92 23.99
N GLU A 31 1.12 16.58 23.95
CA GLU A 31 2.21 17.35 24.56
C GLU A 31 2.27 18.78 24.02
N ASN A 32 2.24 18.92 22.69
CA ASN A 32 2.28 20.21 22.00
C ASN A 32 1.05 21.07 22.31
N ALA A 33 -0.14 20.48 22.32
CA ALA A 33 -1.38 21.18 22.64
C ALA A 33 -1.42 21.62 24.11
N CYS A 34 -0.90 20.80 25.03
CA CYS A 34 -0.75 21.16 26.44
C CYS A 34 0.24 22.31 26.60
N ALA A 35 1.42 22.24 25.97
CA ALA A 35 2.42 23.31 26.01
C ALA A 35 1.85 24.64 25.49
N THR A 36 1.13 24.60 24.38
CA THR A 36 0.44 25.77 23.80
C THR A 36 -0.57 26.37 24.79
N TYR A 37 -1.36 25.51 25.45
CA TYR A 37 -2.32 25.92 26.46
C TYR A 37 -1.64 26.57 27.68
N PHE A 38 -0.55 25.98 28.18
CA PHE A 38 0.21 26.54 29.29
C PHE A 38 0.80 27.90 28.98
N MET A 39 1.35 28.07 27.77
CA MET A 39 1.87 29.36 27.32
C MET A 39 0.78 30.42 27.24
N HIS A 40 -0.35 30.10 26.61
CA HIS A 40 -1.44 31.07 26.43
C HIS A 40 -2.13 31.44 27.76
N LYS A 41 -2.16 30.52 28.73
CA LYS A 41 -2.78 30.74 30.04
C LYS A 41 -1.81 31.14 31.13
N GLU A 42 -0.52 31.25 30.81
CA GLU A 42 0.55 31.56 31.76
C GLU A 42 0.48 30.64 33.00
N ILE A 43 0.27 29.34 32.76
CA ILE A 43 0.07 28.38 33.83
C ILE A 43 1.42 28.08 34.50
N GLU A 44 1.48 28.37 35.80
CA GLU A 44 2.64 28.08 36.63
C GLU A 44 3.03 26.58 36.56
N PRO A 45 4.34 26.24 36.48
CA PRO A 45 4.80 24.86 36.28
C PRO A 45 4.17 23.82 37.23
N LYS A 46 4.07 24.15 38.52
CA LYS A 46 3.46 23.27 39.55
C LYS A 46 1.95 23.00 39.35
N ASN A 47 1.32 23.74 38.45
CA ASN A 47 -0.11 23.63 38.14
C ASN A 47 -0.39 22.99 36.79
N GLN A 48 0.63 22.75 35.95
CA GLN A 48 0.43 22.33 34.56
C GLN A 48 -0.30 21.00 34.45
N VAL A 49 0.18 19.95 35.12
CA VAL A 49 -0.37 18.59 35.02
C VAL A 49 -1.84 18.54 35.44
N LYS A 50 -2.17 19.05 36.64
CA LYS A 50 -3.55 19.08 37.14
C LYS A 50 -4.53 19.87 36.26
N MET A 51 -4.05 20.85 35.50
CA MET A 51 -4.90 21.67 34.63
C MET A 51 -5.28 20.96 33.32
N VAL A 52 -4.48 20.00 32.86
CA VAL A 52 -4.74 19.25 31.63
C VAL A 52 -5.20 17.82 31.87
N ALA A 53 -5.02 17.28 33.07
CA ALA A 53 -5.32 15.88 33.36
C ALA A 53 -6.79 15.49 33.10
N PHE A 54 -7.74 16.40 33.34
CA PHE A 54 -9.16 16.21 33.03
C PHE A 54 -9.49 16.25 31.54
N GLY A 55 -8.55 16.68 30.69
CA GLY A 55 -8.68 16.60 29.23
C GLY A 55 -8.51 15.19 28.67
N MET A 56 -8.04 14.23 29.48
CA MET A 56 -7.98 12.81 29.09
C MET A 56 -9.38 12.18 29.17
N LEU A 57 -9.95 11.85 28.01
CA LEU A 57 -11.32 11.34 27.92
C LEU A 57 -11.42 9.81 28.01
N ASP A 58 -10.30 9.09 27.88
CA ASP A 58 -10.29 7.64 28.11
C ASP A 58 -10.44 7.35 29.61
N PRO A 59 -11.49 6.61 30.04
CA PRO A 59 -11.67 6.29 31.46
C PRO A 59 -10.47 5.58 32.06
N ARG A 60 -9.76 4.76 31.28
CA ARG A 60 -8.61 3.99 31.75
C ARG A 60 -7.41 4.90 32.02
N LEU A 61 -7.16 5.90 31.15
CA LEU A 61 -6.17 6.96 31.38
C LEU A 61 -6.52 7.79 32.60
N HIS A 62 -7.81 8.13 32.75
CA HIS A 62 -8.28 8.91 33.88
C HIS A 62 -8.08 8.18 35.22
N THR A 63 -8.44 6.89 35.29
CA THR A 63 -8.20 6.05 36.47
C THR A 63 -6.72 5.92 36.79
N TRP A 64 -5.86 5.72 35.78
CA TRP A 64 -4.41 5.70 35.97
C TRP A 64 -3.87 7.01 36.56
N TYR A 65 -4.31 8.15 36.03
CA TYR A 65 -3.94 9.45 36.57
C TYR A 65 -4.41 9.61 38.02
N LEU A 66 -5.67 9.28 38.33
CA LEU A 66 -6.19 9.40 39.70
C LEU A 66 -5.42 8.53 40.69
N ALA A 67 -5.00 7.33 40.30
CA ALA A 67 -4.21 6.43 41.14
C ALA A 67 -2.81 6.97 41.46
N LEU A 68 -2.21 7.75 40.54
CA LEU A 68 -0.85 8.31 40.66
C LEU A 68 -0.85 9.82 40.86
N ARG A 69 -2.00 10.42 41.15
CA ARG A 69 -2.22 11.87 41.11
C ARG A 69 -1.22 12.65 41.95
N THR A 70 -0.97 12.19 43.17
CA THR A 70 -0.05 12.86 44.10
C THR A 70 1.37 12.92 43.56
N THR A 71 1.85 11.84 42.94
CA THR A 71 3.17 11.76 42.33
C THR A 71 3.23 12.57 41.03
N LEU A 72 2.23 12.45 40.16
CA LEU A 72 2.20 13.13 38.86
C LEU A 72 2.02 14.64 38.99
N ASP A 73 1.18 15.11 39.92
CA ASP A 73 0.95 16.54 40.16
C ASP A 73 2.15 17.22 40.86
N ALA A 74 2.98 16.46 41.58
CA ALA A 74 4.18 16.97 42.24
C ALA A 74 5.38 17.13 41.28
N GLY A 75 5.39 16.38 40.17
CA GLY A 75 6.43 16.43 39.15
C GLY A 75 6.26 17.59 38.17
N THR A 76 7.21 17.68 37.25
CA THR A 76 7.17 18.57 36.09
C THR A 76 6.28 18.00 34.99
N PHE A 77 5.84 18.84 34.06
CA PHE A 77 5.08 18.37 32.90
C PHE A 77 5.87 17.36 32.03
N THR A 78 7.19 17.53 31.92
CA THR A 78 8.07 16.59 31.20
C THR A 78 8.11 15.20 31.87
N GLU A 79 8.18 15.15 33.20
CA GLU A 79 8.12 13.89 33.95
C GLU A 79 6.76 13.21 33.80
N TYR A 80 5.66 13.99 33.83
CA TYR A 80 4.32 13.49 33.52
C TYR A 80 4.23 12.89 32.11
N MET A 81 4.73 13.58 31.09
CA MET A 81 4.73 13.08 29.71
C MET A 81 5.58 11.82 29.55
N THR A 82 6.70 11.74 30.27
CA THR A 82 7.55 10.53 30.30
C THR A 82 6.79 9.36 30.94
N ALA A 83 6.10 9.58 32.06
CA ALA A 83 5.29 8.57 32.72
C ALA A 83 4.11 8.12 31.84
N LEU A 84 3.43 9.05 31.18
CA LEU A 84 2.33 8.78 30.26
C LEU A 84 2.79 7.90 29.09
N LYS A 85 3.87 8.31 28.40
CA LYS A 85 4.42 7.55 27.27
C LYS A 85 4.89 6.17 27.70
N SER A 86 5.53 6.04 28.86
CA SER A 86 6.00 4.76 29.41
C SER A 86 4.85 3.80 29.75
N ALA A 87 3.74 4.31 30.31
CA ALA A 87 2.62 3.48 30.72
C ALA A 87 1.66 3.10 29.58
N TRP A 88 1.58 3.91 28.52
CA TRP A 88 0.51 3.79 27.51
C TRP A 88 0.97 3.54 26.09
N LEU A 89 2.23 3.83 25.74
CA LEU A 89 2.78 3.42 24.46
C LEU A 89 3.25 1.97 24.54
N GLU A 90 3.29 1.31 23.40
CA GLU A 90 3.81 -0.06 23.31
C GLU A 90 5.25 -0.14 23.83
N ALA A 91 5.61 -1.25 24.47
CA ALA A 91 7.00 -1.49 24.86
C ALA A 91 7.94 -1.35 23.64
N HIS A 92 9.03 -0.61 23.85
CA HIS A 92 10.04 -0.31 22.83
C HIS A 92 9.49 0.42 21.59
N TRP A 93 8.41 1.21 21.74
CA TRP A 93 7.81 1.99 20.65
C TRP A 93 8.84 2.87 19.92
N ASP A 94 9.78 3.45 20.68
CA ASP A 94 10.84 4.33 20.21
C ASP A 94 11.84 3.59 19.33
N THR A 95 12.29 2.41 19.78
CA THR A 95 13.19 1.53 19.03
C THR A 95 12.51 1.01 17.76
N LYS A 96 11.22 0.63 17.85
CA LYS A 96 10.43 0.19 16.70
C LYS A 96 10.25 1.31 15.69
N LEU A 97 9.94 2.52 16.14
CA LEU A 97 9.80 3.69 15.28
C LEU A 97 11.14 4.07 14.64
N ARG A 98 12.24 4.05 15.39
CA ARG A 98 13.60 4.25 14.83
C ARG A 98 13.92 3.23 13.75
N LYS A 99 13.63 1.95 14.00
CA LYS A 99 13.81 0.88 13.00
C LYS A 99 12.94 1.12 11.75
N LYS A 100 11.72 1.62 11.93
CA LYS A 100 10.83 1.99 10.82
C LYS A 100 11.41 3.14 9.99
N VAL A 101 11.95 4.17 10.64
CA VAL A 101 12.63 5.31 9.98
C VAL A 101 13.83 4.83 9.17
N LEU A 102 14.71 4.01 9.79
CA LEU A 102 15.92 3.47 9.13
C LEU A 102 15.63 2.39 8.07
N GLY A 103 14.45 1.76 8.11
CA GLY A 103 14.00 0.82 7.09
C GLY A 103 13.21 1.47 5.95
N SER A 104 12.96 2.78 6.01
CA SER A 104 12.15 3.49 5.03
C SER A 104 12.94 3.74 3.74
N GLN A 105 12.32 3.45 2.59
CA GLN A 105 12.91 3.64 1.26
C GLN A 105 11.95 4.39 0.34
N GLN A 106 12.46 5.22 -0.57
CA GLN A 106 11.64 6.04 -1.46
C GLN A 106 10.60 5.19 -2.22
N GLY A 107 11.02 4.08 -2.84
CA GLY A 107 10.13 3.26 -3.66
C GLY A 107 9.54 4.06 -4.82
N ILE A 108 8.22 4.00 -5.01
CA ILE A 108 7.51 4.64 -6.14
C ILE A 108 6.93 6.03 -5.82
N ARG A 109 6.99 6.49 -4.56
CA ARG A 109 6.43 7.79 -4.16
C ARG A 109 7.36 8.94 -4.53
N PRO A 110 6.84 10.16 -4.71
CA PRO A 110 7.66 11.36 -4.85
C PRO A 110 8.66 11.48 -3.71
N PHE A 111 9.88 11.90 -4.03
CA PHE A 111 10.97 12.04 -3.07
C PHE A 111 10.58 12.96 -1.92
N TYR A 112 9.98 14.11 -2.22
CA TYR A 112 9.67 15.11 -1.21
C TYR A 112 8.63 14.62 -0.19
N GLU A 113 7.60 13.90 -0.65
CA GLU A 113 6.59 13.28 0.23
C GLU A 113 7.25 12.26 1.18
N TRP A 114 8.17 11.45 0.65
CA TRP A 114 8.93 10.50 1.45
C TRP A 114 9.81 11.20 2.49
N ALA A 115 10.59 12.20 2.06
CA ALA A 115 11.52 12.92 2.91
C ALA A 115 10.79 13.58 4.09
N LEU A 116 9.67 14.24 3.81
CA LEU A 116 8.81 14.81 4.85
C LEU A 116 8.26 13.74 5.80
N GLY A 117 7.77 12.61 5.27
CA GLY A 117 7.29 11.50 6.09
C GLY A 117 8.37 10.94 7.03
N LEU A 118 9.61 10.85 6.54
CA LEU A 118 10.77 10.41 7.32
C LEU A 118 11.11 11.43 8.42
N GLN A 119 11.19 12.72 8.09
CA GLN A 119 11.45 13.78 9.06
C GLN A 119 10.36 13.85 10.14
N ASN A 120 9.09 13.73 9.76
CA ASN A 120 7.96 13.73 10.70
C ASN A 120 8.03 12.55 11.66
N GLN A 121 8.37 11.35 11.19
CA GLN A 121 8.54 10.19 12.07
C GLN A 121 9.75 10.34 13.00
N ASN A 122 10.85 10.92 12.53
CA ASN A 122 12.01 11.20 13.37
C ASN A 122 11.71 12.26 14.44
N ALA A 123 10.88 13.25 14.13
CA ALA A 123 10.47 14.30 15.09
C ALA A 123 9.72 13.74 16.31
N LEU A 124 8.96 12.65 16.14
CA LEU A 124 8.28 11.96 17.26
C LEU A 124 9.27 11.34 18.26
N LEU A 125 10.52 11.11 17.84
CA LEU A 125 11.59 10.60 18.71
C LEU A 125 12.34 11.71 19.43
N TYR A 126 12.04 12.99 19.19
CA TYR A 126 12.75 14.10 19.80
C TYR A 126 12.78 14.00 21.33
N GLY A 127 13.95 14.24 21.93
CA GLY A 127 14.18 14.06 23.37
C GLY A 127 14.42 12.62 23.82
N ASN A 128 14.33 11.62 22.91
CA ASN A 128 14.75 10.25 23.17
C ASN A 128 16.14 9.99 22.55
N THR A 129 16.93 9.12 23.18
CA THR A 129 18.17 8.55 22.63
C THR A 129 18.01 7.86 21.26
N ALA A 130 16.80 7.48 20.88
CA ALA A 130 16.47 6.88 19.60
C ALA A 130 16.34 7.90 18.44
N HIS A 131 16.28 9.21 18.74
CA HIS A 131 16.22 10.26 17.73
C HIS A 131 17.45 10.25 16.81
N LEU A 132 17.24 10.49 15.52
CA LEU A 132 18.32 10.63 14.55
C LEU A 132 18.76 12.10 14.46
N ASP A 133 20.05 12.36 14.60
CA ASP A 133 20.67 13.68 14.42
C ASP A 133 20.70 14.10 12.95
N ASP A 134 20.84 15.39 12.63
CA ASP A 134 20.64 15.90 11.25
C ASP A 134 21.44 15.20 10.14
N GLU A 135 22.61 14.61 10.47
CA GLU A 135 23.43 13.84 9.54
C GLU A 135 22.79 12.48 9.19
N GLN A 136 22.13 11.83 10.16
CA GLN A 136 21.54 10.51 9.97
C GLN A 136 20.34 10.48 9.00
N PRO A 137 19.33 11.39 9.07
CA PRO A 137 18.30 11.50 8.05
C PRO A 137 18.87 11.81 6.67
N HIS A 138 19.92 12.65 6.57
CA HIS A 138 20.58 12.90 5.29
C HIS A 138 21.11 11.59 4.69
N ASN A 139 21.93 10.85 5.44
CA ASN A 139 22.50 9.59 5.02
C ASN A 139 21.42 8.54 4.69
N GLN A 140 20.33 8.51 5.46
CA GLN A 140 19.21 7.61 5.22
C GLN A 140 18.47 7.93 3.93
N LEU A 141 18.23 9.21 3.65
CA LEU A 141 17.56 9.68 2.44
C LEU A 141 18.42 9.37 1.21
N GLU A 142 19.71 9.71 1.26
CA GLU A 142 20.64 9.49 0.16
C GLU A 142 20.81 7.99 -0.15
N ALA A 143 20.96 7.15 0.88
CA ALA A 143 21.17 5.71 0.70
C ALA A 143 19.94 4.94 0.19
N ASN A 144 18.73 5.51 0.32
CA ASN A 144 17.48 4.82 -0.01
C ASN A 144 16.63 5.55 -1.05
N LEU A 145 17.27 6.40 -1.87
CA LEU A 145 16.70 6.91 -3.12
C LEU A 145 16.32 5.74 -4.04
N CYS A 146 15.32 5.94 -4.89
CA CYS A 146 15.04 4.99 -5.96
C CYS A 146 16.12 5.06 -7.05
N ASP A 147 16.39 3.93 -7.71
CA ASP A 147 17.48 3.81 -8.71
C ASP A 147 17.42 4.90 -9.80
N GLU A 148 16.21 5.27 -10.21
CA GLU A 148 15.95 6.27 -11.23
C GLU A 148 16.33 7.69 -10.80
N LEU A 149 16.30 7.99 -9.49
CA LEU A 149 16.68 9.29 -8.92
C LEU A 149 18.14 9.32 -8.44
N THR A 150 18.66 8.19 -7.97
CA THR A 150 20.07 8.06 -7.53
C THR A 150 21.04 8.57 -8.59
N THR A 151 20.81 8.18 -9.85
CA THR A 151 21.70 8.58 -10.95
C THR A 151 21.71 10.11 -11.21
N PRO A 152 20.56 10.79 -11.35
CA PRO A 152 20.49 12.25 -11.39
C PRO A 152 21.20 12.94 -10.21
N VAL A 153 20.98 12.49 -8.98
CA VAL A 153 21.58 13.10 -7.76
C VAL A 153 23.10 12.99 -7.80
N LEU A 154 23.65 11.81 -8.11
CA LEU A 154 25.10 11.63 -8.23
C LEU A 154 25.71 12.50 -9.34
N ARG A 155 25.01 12.69 -10.46
CA ARG A 155 25.47 13.56 -11.56
C ARG A 155 25.43 15.04 -11.21
N ALA A 156 24.46 15.45 -10.40
CA ALA A 156 24.32 16.84 -9.96
C ALA A 156 25.49 17.30 -9.08
N LYS A 157 26.19 16.35 -8.42
CA LYS A 157 27.34 16.63 -7.53
C LYS A 157 27.01 17.74 -6.53
N LEU A 158 25.91 17.56 -5.82
CA LEU A 158 25.44 18.50 -4.81
C LEU A 158 26.54 18.79 -3.79
N ALA A 159 26.65 20.04 -3.36
CA ALA A 159 27.72 20.45 -2.45
C ALA A 159 27.54 19.80 -1.06
N SER A 160 28.63 19.27 -0.49
CA SER A 160 28.62 18.68 0.85
C SER A 160 28.40 19.70 1.98
N THR A 161 28.39 20.99 1.66
CA THR A 161 28.14 22.08 2.60
C THR A 161 26.66 22.43 2.73
N LEU A 162 25.79 21.82 1.92
CA LEU A 162 24.34 22.06 2.00
C LEU A 162 23.81 21.56 3.34
N THR A 163 22.93 22.35 3.94
CA THR A 163 22.11 21.86 5.06
C THR A 163 21.16 20.76 4.57
N LEU A 164 20.69 19.90 5.49
CA LEU A 164 19.70 18.86 5.16
C LEU A 164 18.51 19.42 4.37
N ARG A 165 18.00 20.59 4.77
CA ARG A 165 16.86 21.24 4.11
C ARG A 165 17.20 21.67 2.67
N GLU A 166 18.36 22.29 2.47
CA GLU A 166 18.79 22.73 1.14
C GLU A 166 19.03 21.53 0.22
N TRP A 167 19.67 20.47 0.74
CA TRP A 167 19.86 19.23 -0.01
C TRP A 167 18.54 18.57 -0.41
N ILE A 168 17.54 18.52 0.49
CA ILE A 168 16.20 17.99 0.18
C ILE A 168 15.56 18.79 -0.97
N GLU A 169 15.68 20.10 -0.99
CA GLU A 169 15.05 20.91 -2.06
C GLU A 169 15.74 20.70 -3.42
N GLU A 170 17.06 20.58 -3.45
CA GLU A 170 17.81 20.25 -4.68
C GLU A 170 17.42 18.87 -5.22
N VAL A 171 17.36 17.85 -4.36
CA VAL A 171 16.95 16.49 -4.76
C VAL A 171 15.49 16.47 -5.19
N ARG A 172 14.62 17.26 -4.56
CA ARG A 172 13.23 17.43 -4.99
C ARG A 172 13.15 17.97 -6.41
N HIS A 173 13.91 19.02 -6.76
CA HIS A 173 13.89 19.55 -8.13
C HIS A 173 14.32 18.51 -9.18
N LEU A 174 15.28 17.65 -8.84
CA LEU A 174 15.69 16.54 -9.70
C LEU A 174 14.58 15.49 -9.83
N ASP A 175 13.86 15.18 -8.75
CA ASP A 175 12.75 14.24 -8.77
C ASP A 175 11.53 14.78 -9.51
N ASP A 176 11.18 16.05 -9.32
CA ASP A 176 10.08 16.72 -10.02
C ASP A 176 10.31 16.64 -11.54
N LYS A 177 11.53 16.95 -11.99
CA LYS A 177 11.92 16.79 -13.40
C LYS A 177 11.79 15.33 -13.88
N ARG A 178 12.26 14.37 -13.09
CA ARG A 178 12.14 12.94 -13.40
C ARG A 178 10.66 12.52 -13.56
N LEU A 179 9.80 13.00 -12.67
CA LEU A 179 8.36 12.71 -12.70
C LEU A 179 7.67 13.35 -13.91
N GLU A 180 8.06 14.57 -14.29
CA GLU A 180 7.59 15.24 -15.52
C GLU A 180 8.01 14.49 -16.79
N ASP A 181 9.27 14.04 -16.86
CA ASP A 181 9.77 13.25 -17.98
C ASP A 181 8.99 11.92 -18.09
N LEU A 182 8.79 11.22 -16.96
CA LEU A 182 7.99 9.99 -16.91
C LEU A 182 6.54 10.21 -17.33
N ALA A 183 5.92 11.31 -16.90
CA ALA A 183 4.56 11.66 -17.30
C ALA A 183 4.48 11.94 -18.82
N THR A 184 5.48 12.63 -19.37
CA THR A 184 5.60 12.92 -20.80
C THR A 184 5.75 11.64 -21.61
N HIS A 185 6.66 10.74 -21.21
CA HIS A 185 6.85 9.45 -21.85
C HIS A 185 5.59 8.58 -21.80
N ARG A 186 4.89 8.56 -20.66
CA ARG A 186 3.61 7.85 -20.52
C ARG A 186 2.57 8.38 -21.50
N LYS A 187 2.42 9.71 -21.60
CA LYS A 187 1.48 10.35 -22.52
C LYS A 187 1.79 10.02 -23.98
N LEU A 188 3.06 10.11 -24.38
CA LEU A 188 3.50 9.75 -25.74
C LEU A 188 3.20 8.28 -26.06
N ALA A 189 3.47 7.36 -25.12
CA ALA A 189 3.17 5.95 -25.29
C ALA A 189 1.65 5.69 -25.46
N GLU A 190 0.82 6.37 -24.67
CA GLU A 190 -0.64 6.30 -24.80
C GLU A 190 -1.15 6.85 -26.13
N ASP A 191 -0.60 7.97 -26.60
CA ASP A 191 -1.00 8.60 -27.87
C ASP A 191 -0.61 7.73 -29.08
N LEU A 192 0.57 7.09 -29.04
CA LEU A 192 0.99 6.10 -30.04
C LEU A 192 0.06 4.88 -30.03
N TYR A 193 -0.29 4.37 -28.84
CA TYR A 193 -1.22 3.25 -28.69
C TYR A 193 -2.62 3.57 -29.24
N LYS A 194 -3.15 4.77 -28.93
CA LYS A 194 -4.46 5.24 -29.45
C LYS A 194 -4.44 5.46 -30.96
N SER A 195 -3.34 6.00 -31.50
CA SER A 195 -3.19 6.24 -32.94
C SER A 195 -3.11 4.92 -33.73
N SER A 196 -2.42 3.91 -33.20
CA SER A 196 -2.36 2.56 -33.78
C SER A 196 -3.73 1.86 -33.78
N LYS A 197 -4.58 2.11 -32.78
CA LYS A 197 -5.98 1.65 -32.78
C LYS A 197 -6.89 2.40 -33.75
N ARG A 198 -6.58 3.66 -34.11
CA ARG A 198 -7.40 4.42 -35.07
C ARG A 198 -7.12 4.08 -36.53
N THR A 199 -5.89 3.68 -36.87
CA THR A 199 -5.52 3.32 -38.26
C THR A 199 -6.08 1.97 -38.72
N THR A 200 -6.65 1.17 -37.81
CA THR A 200 -7.36 -0.08 -38.16
C THR A 200 -8.85 0.11 -38.43
N SER A 201 -9.37 1.35 -38.35
CA SER A 201 -10.78 1.67 -38.62
C SER A 201 -10.92 2.97 -39.42
N SER A 202 -10.46 2.99 -40.68
CA SER A 202 -10.97 3.94 -41.68
C SER A 202 -10.74 3.44 -43.10
N ASN A 203 -11.78 3.61 -43.92
CA ASN A 203 -11.97 3.15 -45.29
C ASN A 203 -10.74 3.30 -46.21
N GLN A 204 -10.39 2.22 -46.90
CA GLN A 204 -9.50 2.27 -48.07
C GLN A 204 -10.09 3.18 -49.18
N PRO A 205 -9.31 4.10 -49.76
CA PRO A 205 -9.67 4.73 -51.03
C PRO A 205 -9.47 3.74 -52.17
N LYS A 206 -10.50 3.54 -53.00
CA LYS A 206 -10.40 2.78 -54.25
C LYS A 206 -9.66 3.63 -55.28
N THR A 207 -8.37 3.36 -55.49
CA THR A 207 -7.66 3.84 -56.67
C THR A 207 -7.72 2.76 -57.76
N SER A 208 -8.35 3.13 -58.87
CA SER A 208 -8.42 2.35 -60.10
C SER A 208 -7.08 2.42 -60.84
N SER A 209 -6.43 1.28 -61.06
CA SER A 209 -5.40 1.16 -62.09
C SER A 209 -5.40 -0.23 -62.71
N SER A 210 -5.30 -0.21 -64.03
CA SER A 210 -5.47 -1.31 -64.97
C SER A 210 -4.50 -2.48 -64.79
N SER A 211 -5.04 -3.62 -65.21
CA SER A 211 -4.46 -4.95 -65.28
C SER A 211 -3.12 -5.02 -66.01
N HIS A 212 -2.15 -5.68 -65.37
CA HIS A 212 -1.21 -6.56 -66.06
C HIS A 212 -1.15 -7.90 -65.33
N THR A 213 -1.55 -8.92 -66.08
CA THR A 213 -1.54 -10.34 -65.76
C THR A 213 -0.12 -10.82 -65.44
N ALA A 214 0.07 -11.29 -64.22
CA ALA A 214 1.12 -12.23 -63.87
C ALA A 214 0.48 -13.43 -63.18
N THR A 215 0.51 -14.56 -63.89
CA THR A 215 0.00 -15.86 -63.48
C THR A 215 0.82 -16.36 -62.29
N TYR A 216 0.27 -16.21 -61.08
CA TYR A 216 0.71 -16.95 -59.91
C TYR A 216 -0.52 -17.59 -59.28
N ALA A 217 -0.44 -18.91 -59.11
CA ALA A 217 -1.46 -19.73 -58.49
C ALA A 217 -1.97 -19.07 -57.19
N SER A 218 -3.27 -18.84 -57.13
CA SER A 218 -3.98 -18.29 -55.98
C SER A 218 -3.84 -19.22 -54.78
N SER A 219 -2.83 -18.98 -53.96
CA SER A 219 -2.81 -19.44 -52.57
C SER A 219 -3.92 -18.69 -51.85
N SER A 220 -4.99 -19.41 -51.54
CA SER A 220 -6.08 -19.00 -50.65
C SER A 220 -5.52 -18.77 -49.25
N ARG A 221 -4.93 -17.58 -49.02
CA ARG A 221 -4.34 -17.23 -47.71
C ARG A 221 -5.43 -16.77 -46.75
N LEU A 222 -5.47 -17.43 -45.60
CA LEU A 222 -6.30 -17.03 -44.47
C LEU A 222 -5.91 -15.64 -43.94
N GLY A 223 -6.91 -14.80 -43.71
CA GLY A 223 -6.72 -13.51 -43.04
C GLY A 223 -6.18 -13.67 -41.62
N PRO A 224 -5.58 -12.62 -41.03
CA PRO A 224 -5.05 -12.67 -39.66
C PRO A 224 -6.13 -13.02 -38.63
N LEU A 225 -5.76 -13.65 -37.51
CA LEU A 225 -6.70 -13.92 -36.42
C LEU A 225 -7.21 -12.60 -35.85
N THR A 226 -8.51 -12.54 -35.59
CA THR A 226 -9.11 -11.42 -34.87
C THR A 226 -8.66 -11.43 -33.40
N GLN A 227 -8.74 -10.28 -32.73
CA GLN A 227 -8.41 -10.17 -31.31
C GLN A 227 -9.23 -11.13 -30.45
N ALA A 228 -10.50 -11.38 -30.80
CA ALA A 228 -11.38 -12.31 -30.11
C ALA A 228 -10.90 -13.77 -30.23
N GLU A 229 -10.52 -14.20 -31.44
CA GLU A 229 -9.97 -15.54 -31.68
C GLU A 229 -8.62 -15.73 -30.95
N CYS A 230 -7.79 -14.69 -30.89
CA CYS A 230 -6.54 -14.71 -30.15
C CYS A 230 -6.77 -14.92 -28.64
N THR A 231 -7.75 -14.22 -28.06
CA THR A 231 -8.12 -14.39 -26.65
C THR A 231 -8.65 -15.81 -26.38
N LEU A 232 -9.56 -16.32 -27.23
CA LEU A 232 -10.11 -17.67 -27.06
C LEU A 232 -9.04 -18.77 -27.15
N LEU A 233 -8.09 -18.66 -28.09
CA LEU A 233 -6.98 -19.61 -28.20
C LEU A 233 -6.01 -19.48 -27.02
N MET A 234 -5.77 -18.27 -26.51
CA MET A 234 -4.91 -18.08 -25.33
C MET A 234 -5.53 -18.69 -24.07
N GLU A 235 -6.83 -18.47 -23.85
CA GLU A 235 -7.56 -18.91 -22.66
C GLU A 235 -7.80 -20.42 -22.63
N HIS A 236 -7.95 -21.05 -23.80
CA HIS A 236 -8.24 -22.49 -23.91
C HIS A 236 -7.06 -23.32 -24.42
N GLY A 237 -5.82 -22.84 -24.22
CA GLY A 237 -4.61 -23.61 -24.55
C GLY A 237 -4.55 -24.05 -26.02
N GLY A 238 -4.97 -23.17 -26.92
CA GLY A 238 -5.00 -23.40 -28.36
C GLY A 238 -3.74 -22.91 -29.09
N CYS A 239 -3.58 -23.37 -30.32
CA CYS A 239 -2.45 -23.00 -31.17
C CYS A 239 -2.85 -21.95 -32.21
N PHE A 240 -2.11 -20.84 -32.30
CA PHE A 240 -2.40 -19.73 -33.21
C PHE A 240 -2.12 -20.05 -34.68
N LYS A 241 -1.37 -21.12 -34.97
CA LYS A 241 -1.03 -21.53 -36.34
C LYS A 241 -2.11 -22.42 -36.97
N CYS A 242 -2.50 -23.49 -36.28
CA CYS A 242 -3.56 -24.40 -36.74
C CYS A 242 -4.96 -24.00 -36.27
N ARG A 243 -5.07 -23.01 -35.36
CA ARG A 243 -6.33 -22.45 -34.84
C ARG A 243 -7.24 -23.47 -34.15
N LYS A 244 -6.64 -24.46 -33.48
CA LYS A 244 -7.36 -25.49 -32.69
C LYS A 244 -7.20 -25.24 -31.18
N PHE A 245 -8.24 -25.57 -30.41
CA PHE A 245 -8.25 -25.51 -28.94
C PHE A 245 -7.66 -26.77 -28.29
N TYR A 246 -7.19 -26.65 -27.05
CA TYR A 246 -6.72 -27.76 -26.20
C TYR A 246 -5.67 -28.68 -26.84
N VAL A 247 -4.72 -28.11 -27.59
CA VAL A 247 -3.64 -28.87 -28.24
C VAL A 247 -2.35 -28.80 -27.40
N PRO A 248 -1.54 -29.87 -27.35
CA PRO A 248 -0.32 -29.89 -26.53
C PRO A 248 0.86 -29.11 -27.14
N HIS A 249 0.69 -28.51 -28.32
CA HIS A 249 1.77 -27.83 -29.06
C HIS A 249 1.54 -26.32 -29.17
N ARG A 250 2.63 -25.56 -29.33
CA ARG A 250 2.60 -24.12 -29.60
C ARG A 250 2.93 -23.83 -31.07
N SER A 251 2.68 -22.61 -31.54
CA SER A 251 2.85 -22.22 -32.95
C SER A 251 4.22 -22.58 -33.57
N LYS A 252 5.29 -22.62 -32.77
CA LYS A 252 6.65 -23.00 -33.21
C LYS A 252 6.81 -24.50 -33.47
N GLU A 253 6.04 -25.34 -32.78
CA GLU A 253 6.08 -26.80 -32.81
C GLU A 253 4.85 -27.39 -33.51
N CYS A 254 4.16 -26.57 -34.30
CA CYS A 254 2.89 -26.94 -34.93
C CYS A 254 3.12 -27.55 -36.31
N GLU A 255 2.92 -28.87 -36.39
CA GLU A 255 3.01 -29.70 -37.59
C GLU A 255 1.72 -29.66 -38.44
N ASP A 256 0.57 -29.39 -37.80
CA ASP A 256 -0.76 -29.35 -38.44
C ASP A 256 -0.93 -28.23 -39.49
N GLY A 257 -0.01 -27.25 -39.54
CA GLY A 257 -0.04 -26.16 -40.50
C GLY A 257 -1.20 -25.17 -40.29
N THR A 258 -1.44 -24.29 -41.25
CA THR A 258 -2.60 -23.39 -41.26
C THR A 258 -3.82 -24.11 -41.85
N PRO A 259 -5.03 -23.94 -41.29
CA PRO A 259 -6.23 -24.52 -41.87
C PRO A 259 -6.46 -23.99 -43.30
N ASP A 260 -7.31 -24.66 -44.06
CA ASP A 260 -7.64 -24.20 -45.41
C ASP A 260 -8.59 -22.99 -45.35
N ALA A 261 -8.29 -21.95 -46.13
CA ALA A 261 -9.06 -20.72 -46.13
C ALA A 261 -10.47 -20.88 -46.73
N SER A 262 -10.71 -21.90 -47.55
CA SER A 262 -12.03 -22.14 -48.13
C SER A 262 -13.03 -22.75 -47.14
N THR A 263 -12.53 -23.39 -46.07
CA THR A 263 -13.33 -24.13 -45.08
C THR A 263 -13.27 -23.52 -43.67
N TYR A 264 -12.42 -22.51 -43.46
CA TYR A 264 -12.23 -21.89 -42.16
C TYR A 264 -13.45 -21.07 -41.73
N LYS A 265 -13.95 -21.36 -40.52
CA LYS A 265 -14.93 -20.55 -39.80
C LYS A 265 -14.24 -19.84 -38.65
N THR A 266 -14.65 -18.61 -38.39
CA THR A 266 -14.15 -17.82 -37.24
C THR A 266 -14.46 -18.54 -35.94
N LEU A 267 -13.47 -18.62 -35.04
CA LEU A 267 -13.64 -19.33 -33.77
C LEU A 267 -14.58 -18.57 -32.85
N THR A 268 -15.52 -19.29 -32.23
CA THR A 268 -16.48 -18.77 -31.27
C THR A 268 -16.38 -19.49 -29.93
N GLU A 269 -16.99 -18.92 -28.88
CA GLU A 269 -17.11 -19.58 -27.57
C GLU A 269 -17.84 -20.93 -27.66
N THR A 270 -18.76 -21.12 -28.62
CA THR A 270 -19.43 -22.41 -28.81
C THR A 270 -18.48 -23.50 -29.32
N ASP A 271 -17.45 -23.11 -30.09
CA ASP A 271 -16.45 -24.05 -30.60
C ASP A 271 -15.48 -24.52 -29.51
N THR A 272 -15.27 -23.71 -28.45
CA THR A 272 -14.46 -24.11 -27.29
C THR A 272 -15.14 -25.23 -26.51
N ILE A 273 -16.48 -25.14 -26.35
CA ILE A 273 -17.27 -26.16 -25.67
C ILE A 273 -17.30 -27.45 -26.48
N ALA A 274 -17.45 -27.35 -27.81
CA ALA A 274 -17.45 -28.51 -28.70
C ALA A 274 -16.07 -29.21 -28.78
N ALA A 275 -14.97 -28.46 -28.67
CA ALA A 275 -13.61 -28.98 -28.75
C ALA A 275 -13.06 -29.54 -27.43
N LYS A 276 -13.79 -29.41 -26.31
CA LYS A 276 -13.35 -29.96 -25.02
C LYS A 276 -13.21 -31.49 -25.11
N PRO A 277 -12.05 -32.05 -24.71
CA PRO A 277 -11.90 -33.50 -24.65
C PRO A 277 -12.88 -34.08 -23.62
N LYS A 278 -13.71 -35.04 -24.05
CA LYS A 278 -14.56 -35.82 -23.14
C LYS A 278 -13.66 -36.59 -22.19
N THR A 279 -13.55 -36.12 -20.96
CA THR A 279 -12.84 -36.85 -19.92
C THR A 279 -13.68 -38.05 -19.48
N ASN A 280 -13.05 -39.22 -19.37
CA ASN A 280 -13.63 -40.44 -18.78
C ASN A 280 -13.90 -40.21 -17.28
N LYS A 281 -14.93 -39.43 -16.95
CA LYS A 281 -15.34 -39.11 -15.58
C LYS A 281 -16.86 -39.19 -15.37
N ASP A 282 -17.54 -40.04 -16.14
CA ASP A 282 -18.87 -40.55 -15.76
C ASP A 282 -18.74 -42.02 -15.35
N LYS A 283 -18.32 -42.24 -14.10
CA LYS A 283 -18.63 -43.47 -13.37
C LYS A 283 -19.18 -43.06 -12.01
N PRO A 284 -20.41 -43.49 -11.64
CA PRO A 284 -21.08 -43.00 -10.46
C PRO A 284 -20.34 -43.44 -9.20
N THR A 285 -20.01 -42.47 -8.36
CA THR A 285 -19.43 -42.64 -7.03
C THR A 285 -20.42 -43.41 -6.15
N LYS A 286 -19.99 -44.54 -5.59
CA LYS A 286 -20.72 -45.22 -4.50
C LYS A 286 -20.74 -44.32 -3.26
N PRO A 287 -21.84 -44.27 -2.49
CA PRO A 287 -21.88 -43.50 -1.25
C PRO A 287 -21.14 -44.25 -0.14
N VAL A 288 -20.32 -43.55 0.63
CA VAL A 288 -19.76 -44.03 1.91
C VAL A 288 -20.42 -43.25 3.05
N ALA A 289 -20.72 -43.99 4.10
CA ALA A 289 -21.76 -43.75 5.10
C ALA A 289 -21.58 -42.53 6.02
N ALA A 290 -22.72 -42.03 6.48
CA ALA A 290 -22.89 -41.01 7.51
C ALA A 290 -22.39 -41.49 8.87
N VAL A 291 -21.71 -40.60 9.59
CA VAL A 291 -21.47 -40.72 11.04
C VAL A 291 -22.42 -39.72 11.73
N ALA A 292 -23.24 -40.25 12.65
CA ALA A 292 -24.25 -39.53 13.39
C ALA A 292 -23.66 -38.60 14.48
N PRO A 293 -24.39 -37.55 14.91
CA PRO A 293 -23.96 -36.68 15.99
C PRO A 293 -24.27 -37.31 17.37
N ILE A 294 -23.31 -37.26 18.29
CA ILE A 294 -23.54 -37.59 19.71
C ILE A 294 -23.93 -36.31 20.43
N GLY A 295 -25.09 -36.37 21.08
CA GLY A 295 -25.74 -35.28 21.79
C GLY A 295 -25.10 -34.91 23.13
N ALA A 296 -25.52 -33.74 23.59
CA ALA A 296 -25.16 -33.05 24.83
C ALA A 296 -25.41 -33.87 26.11
N VAL A 297 -24.55 -33.66 27.10
CA VAL A 297 -24.89 -33.76 28.53
C VAL A 297 -24.11 -32.67 29.31
N MET A 298 -24.85 -31.69 29.85
CA MET A 298 -24.48 -30.92 31.03
C MET A 298 -25.11 -31.63 32.25
N PRO A 299 -24.46 -31.59 33.43
CA PRO A 299 -25.10 -30.98 34.60
C PRO A 299 -24.08 -30.15 35.42
N SER A 300 -24.38 -28.88 35.71
CA SER A 300 -25.06 -28.37 36.93
C SER A 300 -24.18 -28.28 38.18
N LEU A 301 -23.96 -27.03 38.59
CA LEU A 301 -24.19 -26.47 39.93
C LEU A 301 -24.01 -27.42 41.14
N VAL A 302 -22.98 -27.15 41.94
CA VAL A 302 -23.02 -27.34 43.39
C VAL A 302 -22.55 -26.02 44.04
N LEU A 303 -23.49 -25.38 44.74
CA LEU A 303 -23.24 -24.38 45.77
C LEU A 303 -22.87 -25.14 47.04
N GLU A 304 -21.72 -24.85 47.64
CA GLU A 304 -21.47 -25.15 49.05
C GLU A 304 -21.08 -23.85 49.76
N GLU A 305 -22.08 -23.24 50.40
CA GLU A 305 -21.87 -22.50 51.64
C GLU A 305 -21.88 -23.52 52.78
N THR A 306 -20.79 -23.59 53.56
CA THR A 306 -20.88 -24.00 54.97
C THR A 306 -19.98 -23.10 55.81
N SER A 307 -20.63 -22.57 56.84
CA SER A 307 -20.16 -21.79 57.97
C SER A 307 -19.13 -22.51 58.86
N ASP A 308 -18.37 -21.69 59.58
CA ASP A 308 -18.02 -21.79 61.02
C ASP A 308 -16.61 -22.17 61.51
N SER A 309 -16.10 -21.23 62.34
CA SER A 309 -15.32 -21.35 63.60
C SER A 309 -13.94 -22.04 63.62
N ASP A 310 -12.85 -21.27 63.74
CA ASP A 310 -12.19 -20.81 64.99
C ASP A 310 -11.12 -19.74 64.66
#